data_AF-A0A9E8HLJ1-F1
#
_entry.id   AF-A0A9E8HLJ1-F1
#
_cell.length_a   1.000
_cell.length_b   1.000
_cell.length_c   1.000
_cell.angle_alpha   90.00
_cell.angle_beta   90.00
_cell.angle_gamma   90.00
#
_symmetry.space_group_name_H-M   'P 1'
#
loop_
_entity.id
_entity.type
_entity.pdbx_description
1 polymer ?
#
loop_
_entity_poly.entity_id
_entity_poly.type
_entity_poly.pdbx_seq_one_letter_code
_entity_poly.pdbx_strand_id
1 'polypeptide(L)' 'MKIEIKGVIFKCKEDERVFFSRIHALPGFKCVAEEGGCLHLVIEVGADPSLEEKIQEICDIWNTVYRVFD' A
#
# COMPACT_ATOMS: atom_id res chain seq x y z
N MET A 1 8.06 1.10 9.62
CA MET A 1 7.02 0.09 9.43
C MET A 1 7.12 -0.40 7.99
N LYS A 2 7.34 -1.70 7.78
CA LYS A 2 7.27 -2.28 6.43
C LYS A 2 5.93 -2.98 6.25
N ILE A 3 5.35 -2.85 5.07
CA ILE A 3 4.02 -3.37 4.77
C ILE A 3 4.10 -4.11 3.43
N GLU A 4 3.58 -5.32 3.40
CA GLU A 4 3.54 -6.17 2.22
C GLU A 4 2.09 -6.27 1.79
N ILE A 5 1.78 -5.85 0.57
CA ILE A 5 0.46 -6.02 -0.04
C ILE A 5 0.56 -7.15 -1.06
N LYS A 6 -0.37 -8.12 -0.97
CA LYS A 6 -0.36 -9.34 -1.78
C LYS A 6 -1.57 -9.45 -2.69
N GLY A 7 -1.31 -9.83 -3.94
CA GLY A 7 -2.38 -10.19 -4.87
C GLY A 7 -3.22 -8.99 -5.32
N VAL A 8 -2.60 -7.82 -5.48
CA VAL A 8 -3.28 -6.69 -6.12
C VAL A 8 -3.49 -7.04 -7.60
N ILE A 9 -4.74 -7.01 -8.04
CA ILE A 9 -5.09 -7.24 -9.45
C ILE A 9 -5.52 -5.91 -10.04
N PHE A 10 -4.69 -5.35 -10.91
CA PHE A 10 -5.03 -4.14 -11.65
C PHE A 10 -5.86 -4.47 -12.87
N LYS A 11 -7.02 -3.81 -13.01
CA LYS A 11 -7.90 -4.01 -14.17
C LYS A 11 -7.34 -3.35 -15.44
N CYS A 12 -6.58 -2.27 -15.28
CA CYS A 12 -5.97 -1.51 -16.36
C CYS A 12 -4.82 -0.62 -15.83
N LYS A 13 -4.08 0.03 -16.73
CA LYS A 13 -2.99 0.96 -16.36
C LYS A 13 -3.47 2.18 -15.57
N GLU A 14 -4.70 2.62 -15.81
CA GLU A 14 -5.29 3.72 -15.02
C GLU A 14 -5.52 3.27 -13.57
N ASP A 15 -6.08 2.07 -13.38
CA ASP A 15 -6.33 1.49 -12.06
C ASP A 15 -5.04 1.33 -11.24
N GLU A 16 -3.98 0.81 -11.88
CA GLU A 16 -2.63 0.76 -11.32
C GLU A 16 -2.13 2.14 -10.89
N ARG A 17 -2.28 3.16 -11.75
CA ARG A 17 -1.88 4.53 -11.42
C ARG A 17 -2.65 5.10 -10.24
N VAL A 18 -3.97 4.85 -10.15
CA VAL A 18 -4.78 5.31 -9.02
C VAL A 18 -4.34 4.61 -7.73
N PHE A 19 -4.04 3.31 -7.77
CA PHE A 19 -3.51 2.57 -6.63
C PHE A 19 -2.22 3.20 -6.11
N PHE A 20 -1.21 3.35 -6.98
CA PHE A 20 0.06 3.94 -6.57
C PHE A 20 -0.08 5.39 -6.13
N SER A 21 -0.98 6.17 -6.75
CA SER A 21 -1.27 7.54 -6.30
C SER A 21 -1.80 7.57 -4.87
N ARG A 22 -2.65 6.61 -4.47
CA ARG A 22 -3.17 6.52 -3.09
C ARG A 22 -2.10 6.08 -2.11
N ILE A 23 -1.27 5.12 -2.49
CA ILE A 23 -0.12 4.68 -1.70
C ILE A 23 0.86 5.84 -1.45
N HIS A 24 1.19 6.61 -2.48
CA HIS A 24 2.11 7.74 -2.37
C HIS A 24 1.53 8.90 -1.53
N ALA A 25 0.21 8.96 -1.39
CA ALA A 25 -0.48 9.92 -0.53
C ALA A 25 -0.57 9.48 0.94
N LEU A 26 -0.07 8.28 1.29
CA LEU A 26 -0.06 7.82 2.67
C LEU A 26 0.90 8.67 3.52
N PRO A 27 0.47 9.09 4.72
CA PRO A 27 1.34 9.84 5.62
C PRO A 27 2.55 9.00 6.02
N GLY A 28 3.75 9.57 5.87
CA GLY A 28 5.00 8.88 6.18
C GLY A 28 5.48 7.89 5.12
N PHE A 29 4.83 7.81 3.95
CA PHE A 29 5.32 7.01 2.83
C PHE A 29 6.76 7.38 2.44
N LYS A 30 7.63 6.37 2.31
CA LYS A 30 9.00 6.54 1.85
C LYS A 30 9.19 5.97 0.46
N CYS A 31 8.94 4.67 0.31
CA CYS A 31 9.21 3.93 -0.91
C CYS A 31 8.20 2.78 -1.08
N VAL A 32 8.03 2.37 -2.33
CA VAL A 32 7.38 1.12 -2.73
C VAL A 32 8.32 0.34 -3.65
N ALA A 33 8.39 -0.96 -3.46
CA ALA A 33 9.11 -1.89 -4.31
C ALA A 33 8.20 -3.06 -4.66
N GLU A 34 8.30 -3.56 -5.90
CA GLU A 34 7.61 -4.77 -6.32
C GLU A 34 8.61 -5.93 -6.34
N GLU A 35 8.31 -7.01 -5.62
CA GLU A 35 9.12 -8.22 -5.60
C GLU A 35 8.21 -9.45 -5.66
N GLY A 36 8.42 -10.32 -6.66
CA GLY A 36 7.68 -11.58 -6.77
C GLY A 36 6.15 -11.45 -6.87
N GLY A 37 5.64 -10.33 -7.40
CA GLY A 37 4.20 -10.04 -7.46
C GLY A 37 3.60 -9.55 -6.14
N CYS A 38 4.43 -9.21 -5.16
CA CYS A 38 4.05 -8.55 -3.92
C CYS A 38 4.58 -7.12 -3.90
N LEU A 39 3.82 -6.20 -3.30
CA LEU A 39 4.23 -4.82 -3.13
C LEU A 39 4.74 -4.61 -1.70
N HIS A 40 5.99 -4.19 -1.58
CA HIS A 40 6.65 -3.90 -0.32
C HIS A 40 6.74 -2.38 -0.14
N LEU A 41 6.09 -1.89 0.89
CA LEU A 41 5.96 -0.49 1.24
C LEU A 41 6.80 -0.21 2.48
N VAL A 42 7.50 0.92 2.47
CA VAL A 42 8.22 1.43 3.62
C VAL A 42 7.56 2.72 4.08
N ILE A 43 7.08 2.73 5.32
CA ILE A 43 6.43 3.87 5.96
C ILE A 43 7.18 4.21 7.25
N GLU A 44 7.43 5.49 7.48
CA GLU A 44 8.13 5.98 8.66
C GLU A 44 7.30 5.75 9.94
N VAL A 45 7.95 5.25 11.00
CA VAL A 45 7.31 5.00 12.30
C VAL A 45 7.05 6.33 13.00
N GLY A 46 5.83 6.52 13.48
CA GLY A 46 5.31 7.81 13.95
C GLY A 46 4.27 8.43 13.00
N ALA A 47 3.94 7.72 11.91
CA ALA A 47 2.84 8.06 11.04
C ALA A 47 1.51 8.07 11.81
N ASP A 48 0.69 9.04 11.41
CA ASP A 48 -0.64 9.36 11.90
C ASP A 48 -1.46 8.12 12.32
N PRO A 49 -2.20 8.13 13.45
CA PRO A 49 -3.05 7.00 13.85
C PRO A 49 -4.05 6.57 12.77
N SER A 50 -4.39 7.47 11.85
CA SER A 50 -5.25 7.19 10.70
C SER A 50 -4.56 6.41 9.57
N LEU A 51 -3.26 6.11 9.68
CA LEU A 51 -2.50 5.41 8.64
C LEU A 51 -3.07 4.01 8.40
N GLU A 52 -3.30 3.24 9.46
CA GLU A 52 -3.81 1.87 9.34
C GLU A 52 -5.18 1.86 8.67
N GLU A 53 -6.06 2.80 9.02
CA GLU A 53 -7.37 2.98 8.39
C GLU A 53 -7.25 3.30 6.89
N LYS A 54 -6.31 4.18 6.50
CA LYS A 54 -6.07 4.50 5.08
C LYS A 54 -5.55 3.31 4.29
N ILE A 55 -4.66 2.51 4.88
CA ILE A 55 -4.11 1.31 4.23
C ILE A 55 -5.20 0.26 4.08
N GLN A 56 -6.02 0.07 5.12
CA GLN A 56 -7.17 -0.81 5.09
C GLN A 56 -8.18 -0.37 4.00
N GLU A 57 -8.46 0.93 3.87
CA GLU A 57 -9.33 1.46 2.80
C GLU A 57 -8.77 1.15 1.40
N ILE A 58 -7.46 1.37 1.18
CA ILE A 58 -6.81 1.02 -0.10
C ILE A 58 -6.95 -0.48 -0.35
N CYS A 59 -6.71 -1.31 0.66
CA CYS A 59 -6.81 -2.75 0.50
C CYS A 59 -8.23 -3.21 0.18
N ASP A 60 -9.25 -2.59 0.78
CA ASP A 60 -10.65 -2.88 0.54
C ASP A 60 -11.07 -2.56 -0.91
N ILE A 61 -10.67 -1.40 -1.43
CA ILE A 61 -10.97 -0.96 -2.80
C ILE A 61 -10.44 -1.94 -3.85
N TRP A 62 -9.22 -2.44 -3.65
CA TRP A 62 -8.58 -3.40 -4.56
C TRP A 62 -8.78 -4.86 -4.17
N ASN A 63 -9.61 -5.12 -3.15
CA ASN A 63 -9.89 -6.45 -2.62
C ASN A 63 -8.61 -7.26 -2.33
N THR A 64 -7.60 -6.59 -1.78
CA THR A 64 -6.29 -7.15 -1.47
C THR A 64 -6.08 -7.21 0.05
N VAL A 65 -5.03 -7.90 0.48
CA VAL A 65 -4.66 -8.01 1.88
C VAL A 65 -3.24 -7.49 2.08
N TYR A 66 -3.02 -6.88 3.23
CA TYR A 66 -1.70 -6.44 3.64
C TYR A 66 -1.23 -7.16 4.89
N ARG A 67 0.09 -7.23 5.04
CA ARG A 67 0.76 -7.70 6.25
C ARG A 67 1.79 -6.68 6.68
N VAL A 68 1.79 -6.36 7.96
CA VAL A 68 2.83 -5.55 8.57
C VAL A 68 3.98 -6.45 8.99
N PHE A 69 5.21 -6.06 8.66
CA PHE A 69 6.43 -6.73 9.09
C PHE A 69 7.53 -5.68 9.32
N ASP A 70 8.57 -6.04 10.09
CA ASP A 70 9.59 -5.09 10.56
C ASP A 70 10.70 -4.80 9.53
#